data_AF-A0A350X8F9-F1
#
_entry.id   AF-A0A350X8F9-F1
#
_cell.length_a   1.000
_cell.length_b   1.000
_cell.length_c   1.000
_cell.angle_alpha   90.00
_cell.angle_beta   90.00
_cell.angle_gamma   90.00
#
_symmetry.space_group_name_H-M   'P 1'
#
loop_
_entity.id
_entity.type
_entity.pdbx_description
1 polymer ?
#
loop_
_entity_poly.entity_id
_entity_poly.type
_entity_poly.pdbx_seq_one_letter_code
_entity_poly.pdbx_strand_id
1 'polypeptide(L)' 'MAAGHNFILNLTSVLGSAAVGGYIANRLRQPVLIGYLVSGLIIGPFGLKFLSEVDQIKPLAEIGVA' A
#
# COMPACT_ATOMS: atom_id res chain seq x y z
N MET A 1 -20.28 16.21 1.27
CA MET A 1 -19.99 15.10 2.21
C MET A 1 -19.36 13.91 1.48
N ALA A 2 -18.20 14.09 0.82
CA ALA A 2 -17.59 13.07 -0.05
C ALA A 2 -16.08 12.84 0.19
N ALA A 3 -15.51 13.39 1.28
CA ALA A 3 -14.08 13.26 1.57
C ALA A 3 -13.69 11.90 2.19
N GLY A 4 -14.59 11.28 2.97
CA GLY A 4 -14.28 10.04 3.70
C GLY A 4 -14.10 8.80 2.82
N HIS A 5 -14.70 8.77 1.63
CA HIS A 5 -14.68 7.56 0.79
C HIS A 5 -13.29 7.30 0.17
N ASN A 6 -12.63 8.35 -0.29
CA ASN A 6 -11.31 8.24 -0.93
C ASN A 6 -10.22 7.79 0.05
N PHE A 7 -10.30 8.21 1.32
CA PHE A 7 -9.35 7.79 2.35
C PHE A 7 -9.41 6.28 2.61
N ILE A 8 -10.62 5.75 2.83
CA ILE A 8 -10.83 4.32 3.09
C ILE A 8 -10.39 3.51 1.87
N LEU A 9 -10.75 3.95 0.66
CA LEU A 9 -10.33 3.30 -0.57
C LEU A 9 -8.81 3.26 -0.74
N ASN A 10 -8.11 4.37 -0.45
CA ASN A 10 -6.65 4.41 -0.48
C ASN A 10 -6.05 3.43 0.53
N LEU A 11 -6.54 3.44 1.77
CA LEU A 11 -6.03 2.56 2.82
C LEU A 11 -6.27 1.08 2.50
N THR A 12 -7.48 0.72 2.06
CA THR A 12 -7.83 -0.63 1.64
C THR A 12 -7.00 -1.08 0.44
N SER A 13 -6.74 -0.19 -0.53
CA SER A 13 -5.91 -0.51 -1.70
C SER A 13 -4.44 -0.75 -1.31
N VAL A 14 -3.87 0.06 -0.40
CA VAL A 14 -2.51 -0.15 0.11
C VAL A 14 -2.40 -1.44 0.91
N LEU A 15 -3.30 -1.67 1.87
CA LEU A 15 -3.27 -2.88 2.70
C LEU A 15 -3.56 -4.15 1.89
N GLY A 16 -4.56 -4.10 1.00
CA GLY A 16 -4.92 -5.21 0.13
C GLY A 16 -3.79 -5.57 -0.83
N SER A 17 -3.17 -4.58 -1.45
CA SER A 17 -2.02 -4.82 -2.33
C SER A 17 -0.78 -5.32 -1.57
N ALA A 18 -0.50 -4.79 -0.38
CA ALA A 18 0.58 -5.27 0.47
C ALA A 18 0.35 -6.74 0.87
N ALA A 19 -0.86 -7.11 1.29
CA ALA A 19 -1.21 -8.48 1.63
C ALA A 19 -1.03 -9.43 0.43
N VAL A 20 -1.51 -9.04 -0.76
CA VAL A 20 -1.35 -9.82 -1.99
C VAL A 20 0.13 -9.94 -2.38
N GLY A 21 0.88 -8.84 -2.37
CA GLY A 21 2.31 -8.82 -2.69
C GLY A 21 3.14 -9.66 -1.74
N GLY A 22 2.88 -9.55 -0.43
CA GLY A 22 3.51 -10.37 0.60
C GLY A 22 3.16 -11.85 0.45
N TYR A 23 1.90 -12.19 0.15
CA TYR A 23 1.47 -13.56 -0.10
C TYR A 23 2.19 -14.18 -1.32
N ILE A 24 2.27 -13.44 -2.42
CA ILE A 24 2.97 -13.88 -3.64
C ILE A 24 4.47 -14.05 -3.36
N ALA A 25 5.11 -13.11 -2.67
CA ALA A 25 6.53 -13.21 -2.31
C ALA A 25 6.81 -14.42 -1.41
N ASN A 26 5.97 -14.64 -0.40
CA ASN A 26 6.04 -15.81 0.46
C ASN A 26 5.88 -17.11 -0.34
N ARG A 27 4.96 -17.14 -1.32
CA ARG A 27 4.76 -18.31 -2.19
C ARG A 27 5.97 -18.58 -3.09
N LEU A 28 6.68 -17.55 -3.52
CA LEU A 28 7.91 -17.63 -4.30
C LEU A 28 9.16 -17.94 -3.46
N ARG A 29 9.01 -18.17 -2.15
CA ARG A 29 10.11 -18.40 -1.19
C ARG A 29 11.08 -17.20 -1.10
N GLN A 30 10.59 -16.01 -1.44
CA GLN A 30 11.34 -14.76 -1.32
C GLN A 30 11.03 -14.08 0.01
N PRO A 31 11.93 -13.20 0.51
CA PRO A 31 11.63 -12.39 1.68
C PRO A 31 10.34 -11.59 1.47
N VAL A 32 9.40 -11.72 2.42
CA VAL A 32 8.08 -11.06 2.35
C VAL A 32 8.21 -9.54 2.22
N LEU A 33 9.29 -8.96 2.78
CA LEU A 33 9.64 -7.55 2.63
C LEU A 33 9.73 -7.10 1.17
N ILE A 34 10.31 -7.94 0.29
CA ILE A 34 10.38 -7.63 -1.15
C ILE A 34 8.97 -7.57 -1.74
N GLY A 35 8.09 -8.48 -1.32
CA GLY A 35 6.68 -8.47 -1.70
C GLY A 35 5.99 -7.16 -1.35
N TYR A 36 6.16 -6.68 -0.12
CA TYR A 36 5.59 -5.41 0.34
C TYR A 36 6.14 -4.21 -0.43
N LEU A 37 7.45 -4.16 -0.68
CA LEU A 37 8.08 -3.07 -1.43
C LEU A 37 7.62 -3.05 -2.89
N VAL A 38 7.55 -4.20 -3.55
CA VAL A 38 7.09 -4.30 -4.94
C VAL A 38 5.61 -3.94 -5.05
N SER A 39 4.75 -4.42 -4.14
CA SER A 39 3.34 -4.01 -4.12
C SER A 39 3.20 -2.50 -3.88
N GLY A 40 3.99 -1.92 -2.97
CA GLY A 40 4.00 -0.49 -2.70
C GLY A 40 4.48 0.34 -3.89
N LEU A 41 5.46 -0.16 -4.65
CA LEU A 41 5.93 0.48 -5.88
C LEU A 41 4.87 0.47 -6.98
N ILE A 42 4.13 -0.64 -7.12
CA ILE A 42 3.06 -0.79 -8.13
C ILE A 42 1.83 0.04 -7.77
N ILE A 43 1.42 0.07 -6.50
CA ILE A 43 0.23 0.83 -6.07
C ILE A 43 0.55 2.32 -5.85
N GLY A 44 1.79 2.63 -5.49
CA GLY A 44 2.25 3.98 -5.18
C GLY A 44 2.27 4.93 -6.38
N PRO A 45 2.68 6.19 -6.15
CA PRO A 45 2.64 7.25 -7.17
C PRO A 45 3.54 6.96 -8.38
N PHE A 46 4.55 6.11 -8.23
CA PHE A 46 5.45 5.67 -9.30
C PHE A 46 4.90 4.51 -10.15
N GLY A 47 3.87 3.80 -9.67
CA GLY A 47 3.24 2.69 -10.39
C GLY A 47 1.94 3.12 -11.08
N LEU A 48 0.82 2.54 -10.66
CA LEU A 48 -0.51 2.80 -11.20
C LEU A 48 -1.12 4.13 -10.74
N LYS A 49 -0.46 4.87 -9.84
CA LYS A 49 -0.91 6.16 -9.31
C LYS A 49 -2.32 6.09 -8.68
N PHE A 50 -2.66 4.93 -8.12
CA PHE A 50 -3.95 4.66 -7.48
C PHE A 50 -4.16 5.50 -6.22
N LEU A 51 -3.08 5.93 -5.58
CA LEU A 51 -3.12 6.83 -4.44
C LEU A 51 -3.11 8.28 -4.91
N SER A 52 -4.28 8.89 -4.97
CA SER A 52 -4.42 10.31 -5.31
C SER A 52 -3.98 11.25 -4.18
N GLU A 53 -3.99 10.78 -2.93
CA GLU A 53 -3.67 11.60 -1.74
C GLU A 53 -2.70 10.89 -0.80
N VAL A 54 -1.43 10.83 -1.19
CA VAL A 54 -0.35 10.26 -0.37
C VAL A 54 -0.16 11.03 0.95
N ASP A 55 -0.45 12.34 0.95
CA ASP A 55 -0.29 13.21 2.13
C ASP A 55 -1.20 12.81 3.30
N GLN A 56 -2.40 12.29 3.04
CA GLN A 56 -3.31 11.84 4.10
C GLN A 56 -2.87 10.54 4.77
N ILE A 57 -2.13 9.70 4.06
CA ILE A 57 -1.74 8.34 4.49
C ILE A 57 -0.36 8.32 5.12
N LYS A 58 0.46 9.34 4.84
CA LYS A 58 1.82 9.48 5.36
C LYS A 58 1.90 9.45 6.90
N PRO A 59 1.02 10.10 7.67
CA PRO A 59 1.03 10.00 9.14
C PRO A 59 0.72 8.58 9.63
N LEU A 60 -0.16 7.84 8.93
CA LEU A 60 -0.44 6.44 9.25
C LEU A 60 0.76 5.54 8.97
N ALA A 61 1.51 5.83 7.90
CA ALA A 61 2.74 5.11 7.59
C ALA A 61 3.84 5.34 8.63
N GLU A 62 3.96 6.58 9.15
CA GLU A 62 4.89 6.91 10.22
C GLU A 62 4.56 6.14 11.51
N ILE A 63 3.27 6.00 11.86
CA ILE A 63 2.84 5.17 12.99
C ILE A 63 3.23 3.70 12.82
N GLY A 64 3.23 3.18 11.59
CA GLY A 64 3.60 1.78 11.31
C GLY A 64 5.10 1.49 11.30
N VAL A 65 5.95 2.51 11.14
CA VAL A 65 7.42 2.40 11.19
C VAL A 65 7.97 2.65 12.59
N ALA A 66 7.31 3.52 13.36
CA ALA A 66 7.66 3.84 14.75
C ALA A 66 7.42 2.65 15.70
#